data_AF-A0A0C3E6S1-F1
#
_entry.id   AF-A0A0C3E6S1-F1
#
_cell.length_a   1.000
_cell.length_b   1.000
_cell.length_c   1.000
_cell.angle_alpha   90.00
_cell.angle_beta   90.00
_cell.angle_gamma   90.00
#
_symmetry.space_group_name_H-M   'P 1'
#
loop_
_entity.id
_entity.type
_entity.pdbx_description
1 polymer ?
#
loop_
_entity_poly.entity_id
_entity_poly.type
_entity_poly.pdbx_seq_one_letter_code
_entity_poly.pdbx_strand_id
1 'polypeptide(L)'
;MNHWLMKAEPDSRLVKGKDVKFSVDDFEAAGTTAWEGVRNFEARNLMKEMVVGDKVLFYHSNCKNPGIAGFAEVCKEAYPDHTAWDSSHPYYDPKSDKEAPKWFMVDLKFTSRAPNSVSLSLLRYVSASSSHDHPKEIAYIGSDGIKVIKEMPLLNRGRLSVQRVSQECWDVIRQMAERGGWENISVLQKAGKRKAKLKPTEDLKTGKRDSRGATDVGDVAEQKSESRRTRLDHIGGLNGHKGRKRKLLEEEATSTDGPRRKSARAK
;
A
#
# COMPACT_ATOMS: atom_id res chain seq x y z
N MET A 1 3.12 -25.65 -12.04
CA MET A 1 2.15 -24.92 -11.21
C MET A 1 2.78 -23.60 -10.85
N ASN A 2 2.11 -22.49 -11.15
CA ASN A 2 2.64 -21.16 -10.90
C ASN A 2 2.20 -20.64 -9.53
N HIS A 3 2.92 -19.63 -9.05
CA HIS A 3 2.64 -18.98 -7.78
C HIS A 3 2.43 -17.48 -8.00
N TRP A 4 1.50 -16.91 -7.24
CA TRP A 4 1.05 -15.54 -7.41
C TRP A 4 0.94 -14.83 -6.07
N LEU A 5 0.98 -13.51 -6.09
CA LEU A 5 0.57 -12.67 -4.96
C LEU A 5 -0.55 -11.75 -5.42
N MET A 6 -1.64 -11.70 -4.65
CA MET A 6 -2.80 -10.87 -4.96
C MET A 6 -3.18 -10.03 -3.74
N LYS A 7 -3.36 -8.72 -3.97
CA LYS A 7 -3.59 -7.73 -2.91
C LYS A 7 -5.07 -7.44 -2.74
N ALA A 8 -5.53 -7.42 -1.49
CA ALA A 8 -6.83 -6.93 -1.08
C ALA A 8 -6.67 -5.93 0.09
N GLU A 9 -7.69 -5.14 0.38
CA GLU A 9 -7.65 -4.15 1.46
C GLU A 9 -8.52 -4.63 2.62
N PRO A 10 -7.95 -4.93 3.80
CA PRO A 10 -8.73 -5.50 4.90
C PRO A 10 -9.53 -4.45 5.69
N ASP A 11 -9.17 -3.18 5.57
CA ASP A 11 -9.82 -2.07 6.28
C ASP A 11 -10.83 -1.37 5.35
N SER A 12 -11.86 -0.76 5.93
CA SER A 12 -12.88 -0.04 5.17
C SER A 12 -12.27 1.13 4.39
N ARG A 13 -12.58 1.21 3.09
CA ARG A 13 -12.21 2.33 2.24
C ARG A 13 -13.24 2.52 1.15
N LEU A 14 -13.77 3.74 1.03
CA LEU A 14 -14.76 4.05 0.02
C LEU A 14 -14.11 4.39 -1.33
N VAL A 15 -14.57 3.73 -2.39
CA VAL A 15 -14.33 4.08 -3.80
C VAL A 15 -15.67 4.39 -4.43
N LYS A 16 -15.85 5.62 -4.94
CA LYS A 16 -17.13 6.07 -5.53
C LYS A 16 -18.34 5.78 -4.63
N GLY A 17 -18.20 5.93 -3.32
CA GLY A 17 -19.26 5.70 -2.34
C GLY A 17 -19.55 4.22 -2.00
N LYS A 18 -18.75 3.28 -2.51
CA LYS A 18 -18.84 1.85 -2.21
C LYS A 18 -17.64 1.41 -1.40
N ASP A 19 -17.86 0.63 -0.35
CA ASP A 19 -16.76 0.04 0.42
C ASP A 19 -16.12 -1.10 -0.37
N VAL A 20 -14.79 -1.11 -0.44
CA VAL A 20 -14.00 -2.14 -1.14
C VAL A 20 -13.22 -3.03 -0.18
N LYS A 21 -13.58 -3.02 1.10
CA LYS A 21 -13.04 -3.90 2.14
C LYS A 21 -13.16 -5.37 1.74
N PHE A 22 -12.05 -6.07 1.77
CA PHE A 22 -11.98 -7.52 1.67
C PHE A 22 -10.78 -8.05 2.46
N SER A 23 -11.04 -8.51 3.69
CA SER A 23 -10.05 -9.06 4.61
C SER A 23 -9.89 -10.58 4.45
N VAL A 24 -8.98 -11.18 5.22
CA VAL A 24 -8.81 -12.65 5.22
C VAL A 24 -10.01 -13.33 5.89
N ASP A 25 -10.64 -12.65 6.85
CA ASP A 25 -11.87 -13.14 7.50
C ASP A 25 -13.01 -13.18 6.49
N ASP A 26 -13.13 -12.14 5.66
CA ASP A 26 -14.14 -12.07 4.60
C ASP A 26 -13.91 -13.18 3.55
N PHE A 27 -12.64 -13.46 3.20
CA PHE A 27 -12.30 -14.50 2.24
C PHE A 27 -12.51 -15.91 2.78
N GLU A 28 -12.11 -16.18 4.02
CA GLU A 28 -12.36 -17.46 4.68
C GLU A 28 -13.86 -17.75 4.79
N ALA A 29 -14.65 -16.75 5.16
CA ALA A 29 -16.11 -16.87 5.24
C ALA A 29 -16.76 -17.11 3.87
N ALA A 30 -16.25 -16.46 2.81
CA ALA A 30 -16.74 -16.67 1.45
C ALA A 30 -16.37 -18.06 0.90
N GLY A 31 -15.21 -18.59 1.28
CA GLY A 31 -14.65 -19.85 0.79
C GLY A 31 -14.15 -19.76 -0.66
N THR A 32 -14.96 -19.24 -1.57
CA THR A 32 -14.60 -18.94 -2.97
C THR A 32 -15.11 -17.56 -3.33
N THR A 33 -14.33 -16.79 -4.09
CA THR A 33 -14.74 -15.46 -4.56
C THR A 33 -14.20 -15.17 -5.96
N ALA A 34 -14.95 -14.36 -6.72
CA ALA A 34 -14.46 -13.78 -7.96
C ALA A 34 -13.50 -12.62 -7.63
N TRP A 35 -12.30 -12.65 -8.20
CA TRP A 35 -11.26 -11.66 -7.97
C TRP A 35 -11.39 -10.45 -8.91
N GLU A 36 -12.47 -9.70 -8.70
CA GLU A 36 -12.89 -8.59 -9.55
C GLU A 36 -12.05 -7.31 -9.35
N GLY A 37 -12.34 -6.27 -10.12
CA GLY A 37 -11.94 -4.90 -9.79
C GLY A 37 -10.50 -4.54 -10.16
N VAL A 38 -9.76 -5.46 -10.78
CA VAL A 38 -8.42 -5.18 -11.30
C VAL A 38 -8.52 -4.28 -12.54
N ARG A 39 -7.98 -3.05 -12.41
CA ARG A 39 -7.96 -2.02 -13.48
C ARG A 39 -6.55 -1.61 -13.91
N ASN A 40 -5.58 -2.50 -13.70
CA ASN A 40 -4.22 -2.35 -14.20
C ASN A 40 -3.97 -3.36 -15.33
N PHE A 41 -3.55 -2.88 -16.50
CA PHE A 41 -3.38 -3.71 -17.71
C PHE A 41 -2.39 -4.85 -17.51
N GLU A 42 -1.31 -4.62 -16.78
CA GLU A 42 -0.31 -5.64 -16.51
C GLU A 42 -0.86 -6.68 -15.52
N ALA A 43 -1.46 -6.25 -14.41
CA ALA A 43 -2.09 -7.16 -13.45
C ALA A 43 -3.17 -8.02 -14.11
N ARG A 44 -3.96 -7.44 -15.00
CA ARG A 44 -4.92 -8.17 -15.83
C ARG A 44 -4.22 -9.22 -16.70
N ASN A 45 -3.14 -8.86 -17.39
CA ASN A 45 -2.42 -9.81 -18.25
C ASN A 45 -1.89 -10.99 -17.42
N LEU A 46 -1.37 -10.72 -16.22
CA LEU A 46 -0.91 -11.77 -15.30
C LEU A 46 -2.06 -12.70 -14.87
N MET A 47 -3.24 -12.15 -14.55
CA MET A 47 -4.40 -13.00 -14.24
C MET A 47 -4.83 -13.88 -15.41
N LYS A 48 -4.68 -13.41 -16.65
CA LYS A 48 -4.98 -14.22 -17.84
C LYS A 48 -4.04 -15.41 -18.05
N GLU A 49 -2.90 -15.43 -17.37
CA GLU A 49 -1.96 -16.55 -17.43
C GLU A 49 -2.21 -17.60 -16.33
N MET A 50 -3.06 -17.27 -15.36
CA MET A 50 -3.39 -18.17 -14.26
C MET A 50 -4.19 -19.37 -14.76
N VAL A 51 -3.78 -20.56 -14.32
CA VAL A 51 -4.50 -21.82 -14.58
C VAL A 51 -5.04 -22.40 -13.28
N VAL A 52 -6.06 -23.26 -13.37
CA VAL A 52 -6.63 -23.91 -12.18
C VAL A 52 -5.56 -24.68 -11.41
N GLY A 53 -5.55 -24.52 -10.09
CA GLY A 53 -4.59 -25.13 -9.17
C GLY A 53 -3.36 -24.27 -8.88
N ASP A 54 -3.11 -23.21 -9.65
CA ASP A 54 -2.07 -22.22 -9.30
C ASP A 54 -2.31 -21.64 -7.92
N LYS A 55 -1.22 -21.36 -7.20
CA LYS A 55 -1.28 -20.98 -5.78
C LYS A 55 -1.13 -19.47 -5.59
N VAL A 56 -1.82 -18.92 -4.60
CA VAL A 56 -1.91 -17.47 -4.39
C VAL A 56 -1.59 -17.11 -2.93
N LEU A 57 -0.64 -16.19 -2.76
CA LEU A 57 -0.39 -15.47 -1.52
C LEU A 57 -1.43 -14.34 -1.41
N PHE A 58 -2.34 -14.45 -0.44
CA PHE A 58 -3.34 -13.43 -0.17
C PHE A 58 -2.73 -12.34 0.72
N TYR A 59 -2.61 -11.13 0.17
CA TYR A 59 -1.88 -10.03 0.79
C TYR A 59 -2.82 -8.90 1.21
N HIS A 60 -2.77 -8.54 2.49
CA HIS A 60 -3.39 -7.33 3.03
C HIS A 60 -2.58 -6.10 2.66
N SER A 61 -3.20 -5.19 1.92
CA SER A 61 -2.63 -3.93 1.46
C SER A 61 -3.39 -2.74 2.05
N ASN A 62 -2.77 -1.56 2.00
CA ASN A 62 -3.37 -0.29 2.42
C ASN A 62 -4.00 -0.30 3.83
N CYS A 63 -3.41 -1.05 4.76
CA CYS A 63 -3.85 -1.14 6.14
C CYS A 63 -2.69 -0.83 7.10
N LYS A 64 -2.99 -0.79 8.41
CA LYS A 64 -1.98 -0.52 9.45
C LYS A 64 -0.86 -1.56 9.48
N ASN A 65 -1.19 -2.82 9.23
CA ASN A 65 -0.27 -3.95 9.32
C ASN A 65 -0.28 -4.75 8.00
N PRO A 66 0.28 -4.20 6.90
CA PRO A 66 0.23 -4.85 5.61
C PRO A 66 1.15 -6.07 5.59
N GLY A 67 0.72 -7.13 4.92
CA GLY A 67 1.41 -8.42 4.97
C GLY A 67 0.63 -9.55 4.32
N ILE A 68 1.26 -10.71 4.23
CA ILE A 68 0.63 -11.93 3.74
C ILE A 68 -0.20 -12.49 4.90
N ALA A 69 -1.50 -12.65 4.67
CA ALA A 69 -2.47 -13.03 5.68
C ALA A 69 -3.04 -14.43 5.46
N GLY A 70 -2.92 -14.98 4.26
CA GLY A 70 -3.42 -16.31 3.94
C GLY A 70 -2.95 -16.84 2.60
N PHE A 71 -3.47 -18.01 2.27
CA PHE A 71 -3.18 -18.77 1.07
C PHE A 71 -4.50 -19.12 0.37
N ALA A 72 -4.44 -19.12 -0.95
CA ALA A 72 -5.55 -19.48 -1.82
C ALA A 72 -5.04 -20.23 -3.04
N GLU A 73 -5.97 -20.73 -3.85
CA GLU A 73 -5.69 -21.31 -5.16
C GLU A 73 -6.68 -20.82 -6.21
N VAL A 74 -6.23 -20.78 -7.46
CA VAL A 74 -7.08 -20.47 -8.59
C VAL A 74 -8.02 -21.66 -8.82
N CYS A 75 -9.32 -21.44 -8.73
CA CYS A 75 -10.34 -22.47 -8.98
C CYS A 75 -11.10 -22.24 -10.30
N LYS A 76 -10.94 -21.07 -10.94
CA LYS A 76 -11.42 -20.79 -12.29
C LYS A 76 -10.45 -19.85 -13.02
N GLU A 77 -10.09 -20.22 -14.24
CA GLU A 77 -9.23 -19.41 -15.12
C GLU A 77 -9.90 -18.10 -15.52
N ALA A 78 -9.13 -17.20 -16.15
CA ALA A 78 -9.58 -15.85 -16.42
C ALA A 78 -10.81 -15.79 -17.34
N TYR A 79 -11.79 -14.98 -16.93
CA TYR A 79 -13.00 -14.67 -17.69
C TYR A 79 -13.33 -13.18 -17.60
N PRO A 80 -14.17 -12.63 -18.49
CA PRO A 80 -14.50 -11.21 -18.48
C PRO A 80 -15.01 -10.73 -17.11
N ASP A 81 -14.42 -9.64 -16.61
CA ASP A 81 -14.89 -9.00 -15.39
C ASP A 81 -16.15 -8.17 -15.69
N HIS A 82 -17.30 -8.76 -15.37
CA HIS A 82 -18.59 -8.13 -15.61
C HIS A 82 -18.85 -6.90 -14.73
N THR A 83 -18.12 -6.70 -13.62
CA THR A 83 -18.28 -5.50 -12.77
C THR A 83 -17.80 -4.24 -13.50
N ALA A 84 -17.01 -4.39 -14.55
CA ALA A 84 -16.61 -3.27 -15.41
C ALA A 84 -17.79 -2.65 -16.17
N TRP A 85 -18.91 -3.36 -16.35
CA TRP A 85 -20.09 -2.88 -17.08
C TRP A 85 -21.24 -2.43 -16.16
N ASP A 86 -21.12 -2.63 -14.86
CA ASP A 86 -22.10 -2.19 -13.86
C ASP A 86 -21.78 -0.75 -13.43
N SER A 87 -22.63 0.20 -13.81
CA SER A 87 -22.45 1.63 -13.51
C SER A 87 -22.51 1.97 -12.02
N SER A 88 -23.05 1.07 -11.20
CA SER A 88 -23.10 1.22 -9.73
C SER A 88 -21.83 0.70 -9.05
N HIS A 89 -20.99 -0.05 -9.77
CA HIS A 89 -19.79 -0.67 -9.23
C HIS A 89 -18.65 0.35 -9.07
N PRO A 90 -17.84 0.31 -7.99
CA PRO A 90 -16.71 1.22 -7.80
C PRO A 90 -15.73 1.20 -8.98
N TYR A 91 -15.59 0.04 -9.62
CA TYR A 91 -14.66 -0.19 -10.73
C TYR A 91 -15.34 -0.23 -12.11
N TYR A 92 -16.51 0.38 -12.27
CA TYR A 92 -17.12 0.63 -13.58
C TYR A 92 -16.14 1.29 -14.56
N ASP A 93 -16.07 0.77 -15.79
CA ASP A 93 -15.35 1.35 -16.92
C ASP A 93 -16.29 1.52 -18.12
N PRO A 94 -16.79 2.75 -18.40
CA PRO A 94 -17.70 3.00 -19.52
C PRO A 94 -17.10 2.72 -20.90
N LYS A 95 -15.79 2.49 -20.98
CA LYS A 95 -15.09 2.18 -22.23
C LYS A 95 -14.87 0.67 -22.40
N SER A 96 -15.24 -0.18 -21.45
CA SER A 96 -15.15 -1.64 -21.58
C SER A 96 -16.40 -2.15 -22.30
N ASP A 97 -16.20 -2.91 -23.38
CA ASP A 97 -17.29 -3.47 -24.18
C ASP A 97 -17.49 -4.97 -23.85
N LYS A 98 -18.70 -5.52 -24.08
CA LYS A 98 -19.00 -6.93 -23.80
C LYS A 98 -18.42 -7.89 -24.85
N GLU A 99 -18.38 -7.47 -26.10
CA GLU A 99 -17.83 -8.26 -27.22
C GLU A 99 -16.29 -8.18 -27.25
N ALA A 100 -15.73 -7.09 -26.74
CA ALA A 100 -14.28 -6.93 -26.55
C ALA A 100 -13.92 -6.48 -25.11
N PRO A 101 -14.03 -7.38 -24.11
CA PRO A 101 -13.77 -7.05 -22.71
C PRO A 101 -12.36 -6.54 -22.46
N LYS A 102 -12.24 -5.41 -21.76
CA LYS A 102 -10.94 -4.86 -21.36
C LYS A 102 -10.38 -5.52 -20.11
N TRP A 103 -11.26 -5.96 -19.21
CA TRP A 103 -10.94 -6.42 -17.87
C TRP A 103 -11.36 -7.88 -17.70
N PHE A 104 -10.56 -8.60 -16.92
CA PHE A 104 -10.72 -10.02 -16.66
C PHE A 104 -10.55 -10.24 -15.16
N MET A 105 -11.16 -11.29 -14.66
CA MET A 105 -11.02 -11.78 -13.29
C MET A 105 -10.89 -13.31 -13.30
N VAL A 106 -10.43 -13.87 -12.18
CA VAL A 106 -10.34 -15.30 -11.91
C VAL A 106 -11.21 -15.60 -10.69
N ASP A 107 -11.56 -16.87 -10.45
CA ASP A 107 -12.10 -17.25 -9.14
C ASP A 107 -10.99 -17.85 -8.29
N LEU A 108 -10.91 -17.40 -7.04
CA LEU A 108 -9.99 -17.93 -6.04
C LEU A 108 -10.77 -18.68 -4.97
N LYS A 109 -10.23 -19.82 -4.57
CA LYS A 109 -10.68 -20.59 -3.43
C LYS A 109 -9.71 -20.37 -2.26
N PHE A 110 -10.26 -20.02 -1.10
CA PHE A 110 -9.52 -19.92 0.14
C PHE A 110 -8.98 -21.31 0.53
N THR A 111 -7.71 -21.37 0.92
CA THR A 111 -7.06 -22.61 1.33
C THR A 111 -6.77 -22.63 2.83
N SER A 112 -6.13 -21.59 3.35
CA SER A 112 -5.80 -21.48 4.76
C SER A 112 -5.34 -20.08 5.15
N ARG A 113 -5.46 -19.75 6.45
CA ARG A 113 -4.79 -18.59 7.04
C ARG A 113 -3.29 -18.83 7.10
N ALA A 114 -2.51 -17.74 7.05
CA ALA A 114 -1.11 -17.78 7.48
C ALA A 114 -1.09 -17.83 9.02
N PRO A 115 -0.56 -18.89 9.66
CA PRO A 115 -0.51 -18.97 11.11
C PRO A 115 0.21 -17.78 11.74
N ASN A 116 1.29 -17.35 11.09
CA ASN A 116 2.00 -16.13 11.40
C ASN A 116 1.96 -15.20 10.18
N SER A 117 1.34 -14.02 10.31
CA SER A 117 1.31 -13.07 9.19
C SER A 117 2.71 -12.56 8.85
N VAL A 118 3.11 -12.73 7.59
CA VAL A 118 4.41 -12.28 7.08
C VAL A 118 4.29 -10.82 6.66
N SER A 119 4.58 -9.91 7.58
CA SER A 119 4.41 -8.47 7.39
C SER A 119 5.36 -7.89 6.33
N LEU A 120 4.93 -6.83 5.64
CA LEU A 120 5.79 -6.08 4.72
C LEU A 120 7.02 -5.49 5.43
N SER A 121 6.87 -5.06 6.69
CA SER A 121 8.00 -4.58 7.51
C SER A 121 9.04 -5.65 7.74
N LEU A 122 8.62 -6.90 7.98
CA LEU A 122 9.52 -8.03 8.11
C LEU A 122 10.22 -8.30 6.79
N LEU A 123 9.48 -8.43 5.69
CA LEU A 123 10.06 -8.70 4.36
C LEU A 123 11.10 -7.65 3.96
N ARG A 124 10.83 -6.36 4.22
CA ARG A 124 11.79 -5.28 4.00
C ARG A 124 13.02 -5.41 4.88
N TYR A 125 12.82 -5.73 6.16
CA TYR A 125 13.91 -5.94 7.08
C TYR A 125 14.81 -7.10 6.61
N VAL A 126 14.22 -8.26 6.26
CA VAL A 126 14.95 -9.41 5.72
C VAL A 126 15.71 -9.05 4.45
N SER A 127 15.08 -8.31 3.52
CA SER A 127 15.72 -7.91 2.26
C SER A 127 16.91 -6.97 2.42
N ALA A 128 16.99 -6.26 3.56
CA ALA A 128 18.07 -5.35 3.88
C ALA A 128 19.22 -6.03 4.63
N SER A 129 19.02 -7.25 5.15
CA SER A 129 20.06 -8.02 5.83
C SER A 129 21.15 -8.48 4.86
N SER A 130 22.38 -8.52 5.37
CA SER A 130 23.53 -9.05 4.62
C SER A 130 23.55 -10.58 4.71
N SER A 131 24.12 -11.28 3.73
CA SER A 131 24.20 -12.75 3.74
C SER A 131 24.90 -13.34 4.99
N HIS A 132 25.70 -12.55 5.69
CA HIS A 132 26.48 -12.94 6.87
C HIS A 132 25.93 -12.35 8.19
N ASP A 133 24.89 -11.50 8.12
CA ASP A 133 24.31 -10.81 9.27
C ASP A 133 22.79 -10.75 9.11
N HIS A 134 22.15 -11.88 9.42
CA HIS A 134 20.71 -12.06 9.38
C HIS A 134 20.18 -12.44 10.77
N PRO A 135 18.93 -12.07 11.11
CA PRO A 135 18.37 -12.37 12.43
C PRO A 135 18.36 -13.86 12.70
N LYS A 136 18.74 -14.21 13.93
CA LYS A 136 18.71 -15.60 14.41
C LYS A 136 17.30 -16.17 14.34
N GLU A 137 16.30 -15.31 14.55
CA GLU A 137 14.87 -15.61 14.50
C GLU A 137 14.39 -16.14 13.15
N ILE A 138 15.09 -15.79 12.05
CA ILE A 138 14.74 -16.26 10.69
C ILE A 138 15.84 -17.11 10.07
N ALA A 139 16.83 -17.57 10.84
CA ALA A 139 17.96 -18.33 10.34
C ALA A 139 17.56 -19.60 9.55
N TYR A 140 16.35 -20.12 9.79
CA TYR A 140 15.83 -21.30 9.10
C TYR A 140 15.55 -21.09 7.60
N ILE A 141 15.43 -19.85 7.10
CA ILE A 141 15.29 -19.60 5.65
C ILE A 141 16.65 -19.56 4.94
N GLY A 142 17.75 -19.49 5.70
CA GLY A 142 19.11 -19.42 5.18
C GLY A 142 19.41 -18.17 4.33
N SER A 143 20.65 -18.10 3.82
CA SER A 143 21.09 -16.99 2.98
C SER A 143 20.40 -16.97 1.61
N ASP A 144 20.05 -18.13 1.07
CA ASP A 144 19.33 -18.25 -0.20
C ASP A 144 17.88 -17.78 -0.06
N GLY A 145 17.20 -18.08 1.06
CA GLY A 145 15.87 -17.54 1.33
C GLY A 145 15.87 -16.02 1.41
N ILE A 146 16.91 -15.41 1.99
CA ILE A 146 17.06 -13.95 2.02
C ILE A 146 17.18 -13.35 0.61
N LYS A 147 18.00 -13.97 -0.27
CA LYS A 147 18.14 -13.53 -1.67
C LYS A 147 16.80 -13.59 -2.39
N VAL A 148 16.08 -14.69 -2.23
CA VAL A 148 14.75 -14.90 -2.82
C VAL A 148 13.75 -13.83 -2.35
N ILE A 149 13.71 -13.50 -1.05
CA ILE A 149 12.85 -12.42 -0.54
C ILE A 149 13.23 -11.07 -1.16
N LYS A 150 14.52 -10.77 -1.31
CA LYS A 150 15.00 -9.50 -1.87
C LYS A 150 14.56 -9.29 -3.33
N GLU A 151 14.43 -10.36 -4.10
CA GLU A 151 14.01 -10.33 -5.50
C GLU A 151 12.48 -10.28 -5.68
N MET A 152 11.72 -10.44 -4.60
CA MET A 152 10.26 -10.48 -4.65
C MET A 152 9.68 -9.19 -5.29
N PRO A 153 8.81 -9.31 -6.31
CA PRO A 153 8.18 -8.14 -6.94
C PRO A 153 7.43 -7.25 -5.96
N LEU A 154 6.98 -7.77 -4.82
CA LEU A 154 6.28 -7.02 -3.79
C LEU A 154 7.10 -5.83 -3.26
N LEU A 155 8.42 -5.99 -3.16
CA LEU A 155 9.32 -4.98 -2.61
C LEU A 155 9.64 -3.88 -3.63
N ASN A 156 9.70 -4.23 -4.91
CA ASN A 156 10.18 -3.34 -5.97
C ASN A 156 9.05 -2.80 -6.86
N ARG A 157 7.86 -3.43 -6.81
CA ARG A 157 6.70 -3.13 -7.67
C ARG A 157 5.44 -2.90 -6.84
N GLY A 158 5.54 -1.97 -5.88
CA GLY A 158 4.49 -1.74 -4.87
C GLY A 158 3.10 -1.43 -5.43
N ARG A 159 2.99 -0.83 -6.62
CA ARG A 159 1.71 -0.45 -7.26
C ARG A 159 1.06 -1.56 -8.09
N LEU A 160 1.74 -2.69 -8.30
CA LEU A 160 1.17 -3.83 -9.02
C LEU A 160 0.42 -4.73 -8.02
N SER A 161 -0.88 -4.97 -8.25
CA SER A 161 -1.75 -5.70 -7.31
C SER A 161 -1.76 -7.22 -7.52
N VAL A 162 -1.38 -7.68 -8.70
CA VAL A 162 -1.23 -9.10 -9.05
C VAL A 162 0.21 -9.30 -9.50
N GLN A 163 0.93 -10.26 -8.91
CA GLN A 163 2.36 -10.40 -9.13
C GLN A 163 2.73 -11.87 -9.27
N ARG A 164 3.72 -12.18 -10.12
CA ARG A 164 4.35 -13.51 -10.13
C ARG A 164 5.16 -13.71 -8.86
N VAL A 165 5.20 -14.95 -8.40
CA VAL A 165 6.01 -15.44 -7.29
C VAL A 165 6.77 -16.66 -7.80
N SER A 166 8.07 -16.75 -7.54
CA SER A 166 8.83 -17.96 -7.90
C SER A 166 8.48 -19.10 -6.93
N GLN A 167 8.75 -20.34 -7.33
CA GLN A 167 8.55 -21.52 -6.46
C GLN A 167 9.34 -21.36 -5.15
N GLU A 168 10.58 -20.92 -5.24
CA GLU A 168 11.46 -20.72 -4.09
C GLU A 168 10.91 -19.65 -3.16
N CYS A 169 10.37 -18.56 -3.72
CA CYS A 169 9.76 -17.49 -2.94
C CYS A 169 8.50 -17.97 -2.22
N TRP A 170 7.67 -18.75 -2.90
CA TRP A 170 6.51 -19.38 -2.27
C TRP A 170 6.92 -20.26 -1.09
N ASP A 171 7.92 -21.13 -1.27
CA ASP A 171 8.37 -22.07 -0.24
C ASP A 171 8.95 -21.33 0.97
N VAL A 172 9.75 -20.28 0.75
CA VAL A 172 10.29 -19.44 1.83
C VAL A 172 9.16 -18.74 2.59
N ILE A 173 8.22 -18.11 1.89
CA ILE A 173 7.09 -17.41 2.53
C ILE A 173 6.22 -18.38 3.33
N ARG A 174 5.95 -19.56 2.79
CA ARG A 174 5.19 -20.60 3.47
C ARG A 174 5.93 -21.07 4.73
N GLN A 175 7.23 -21.36 4.62
CA GLN A 175 8.06 -21.76 5.75
C GLN A 175 8.08 -20.67 6.83
N MET A 176 8.20 -19.40 6.45
CA MET A 176 8.10 -18.28 7.39
C MET A 176 6.73 -18.28 8.07
N ALA A 177 5.63 -18.29 7.32
CA ALA A 177 4.27 -18.25 7.86
C ALA A 177 3.98 -19.41 8.82
N GLU A 178 4.51 -20.60 8.55
CA GLU A 178 4.37 -21.78 9.41
C GLU A 178 5.22 -21.69 10.68
N ARG A 179 6.48 -21.22 10.58
CA ARG A 179 7.43 -21.24 11.71
C ARG A 179 7.37 -20.03 12.62
N GLY A 180 7.02 -18.85 12.12
CA GLY A 180 7.00 -17.62 12.92
C GLY A 180 8.38 -17.26 13.47
N GLY A 181 8.40 -16.64 14.67
CA GLY A 181 9.61 -16.41 15.47
C GLY A 181 10.14 -14.98 15.47
N TRP A 182 9.51 -14.07 14.70
CA TRP A 182 9.92 -12.67 14.56
C TRP A 182 9.13 -11.69 15.41
N GLU A 183 8.33 -12.18 16.36
CA GLU A 183 7.49 -11.38 17.26
C GLU A 183 8.36 -10.39 18.03
N ASN A 184 9.56 -10.83 18.43
CA ASN A 184 10.56 -10.02 19.12
C ASN A 184 11.27 -9.01 18.20
N ILE A 185 11.44 -9.29 16.90
CA ILE A 185 11.99 -8.33 15.93
C ILE A 185 11.10 -7.07 15.87
N SER A 186 9.77 -7.26 15.92
CA SER A 186 8.81 -6.17 15.87
C SER A 186 8.89 -5.21 17.08
N VAL A 187 9.28 -5.72 18.24
CA VAL A 187 9.47 -4.95 19.49
C VAL A 187 10.76 -4.11 19.41
N LEU A 188 11.83 -4.68 18.86
CA LEU A 188 13.12 -4.00 18.69
C LEU A 188 13.03 -2.81 17.73
N GLN A 189 12.19 -2.89 16.69
CA GLN A 189 11.95 -1.79 15.76
C GLN A 189 11.27 -0.57 16.41
N LYS A 190 10.42 -0.76 17.43
CA LYS A 190 9.83 0.36 18.21
C LYS A 190 10.84 0.98 19.18
N ALA A 191 11.75 0.18 19.75
CA ALA A 191 12.80 0.68 20.64
C ALA A 191 13.89 1.47 19.89
N GLY A 192 14.27 1.05 18.68
CA GLY A 192 15.25 1.75 17.83
C GLY A 192 14.78 3.15 17.41
N LYS A 193 13.48 3.33 17.12
CA LYS A 193 12.88 4.65 16.85
C LYS A 193 12.86 5.58 18.07
N ARG A 194 12.79 5.03 19.30
CA ARG A 194 12.90 5.83 20.53
C ARG A 194 14.34 6.27 20.80
N LYS A 195 15.34 5.42 20.52
CA LYS A 195 16.76 5.77 20.70
C LYS A 195 17.28 6.79 19.68
N ALA A 196 16.73 6.84 18.46
CA ALA A 196 17.14 7.81 17.44
C ALA A 196 16.70 9.27 17.71
N LYS A 197 15.98 9.55 18.81
CA LYS A 197 15.45 10.90 19.14
C LYS A 197 16.19 11.63 20.27
N LEU A 198 17.25 11.05 20.82
CA LEU A 198 18.12 11.70 21.81
C LEU A 198 19.40 12.17 21.10
N LYS A 199 19.47 13.47 20.79
CA LYS A 199 20.73 14.13 20.44
C LYS A 199 21.65 14.13 21.68
N PRO A 200 22.95 13.81 21.56
CA PRO A 200 23.90 14.05 22.63
C PRO A 200 24.14 15.56 22.76
N THR A 201 23.94 16.11 23.95
CA THR A 201 24.53 17.39 24.34
C THR A 201 26.01 17.14 24.65
N GLU A 202 26.90 17.66 23.81
CA GLU A 202 28.32 17.76 24.13
C GLU A 202 28.52 18.87 25.16
N ASP A 203 28.99 18.51 26.35
CA ASP A 203 29.75 19.40 27.21
C ASP A 203 31.12 18.79 27.42
N LEU A 204 32.17 19.57 27.15
CA LEU A 204 33.31 19.79 28.05
C LEU A 204 34.45 20.51 27.31
N LYS A 205 34.85 21.67 27.85
CA LYS A 205 36.27 21.93 28.13
C LYS A 205 36.43 22.96 29.25
N THR A 206 37.16 22.52 30.27
CA THR A 206 37.50 23.18 31.53
C THR A 206 38.85 23.89 31.50
N GLY A 207 38.96 24.99 32.25
CA GLY A 207 40.18 25.49 32.93
C GLY A 207 40.79 26.77 32.34
N LYS A 208 41.28 27.78 33.10
CA LYS A 208 41.60 27.91 34.54
C LYS A 208 42.05 29.38 34.85
N ARG A 209 41.56 29.98 35.95
CA ARG A 209 42.15 30.98 36.92
C ARG A 209 42.91 32.23 36.40
N ASP A 210 42.98 33.41 37.04
CA ASP A 210 42.63 33.94 38.36
C ASP A 210 42.72 35.51 38.35
N SER A 211 42.11 36.15 39.35
CA SER A 211 42.54 37.37 40.07
C SER A 211 41.80 38.73 39.95
N ARG A 212 41.19 39.09 41.10
CA ARG A 212 41.13 40.40 41.84
C ARG A 212 40.21 41.56 41.39
N GLY A 213 39.33 41.98 42.32
CA GLY A 213 39.32 43.37 42.83
C GLY A 213 38.00 44.18 42.87
N ALA A 214 37.32 44.17 44.04
CA ALA A 214 36.67 45.27 44.79
C ALA A 214 35.48 46.15 44.24
N THR A 215 34.40 46.17 45.06
CA THR A 215 33.51 47.30 45.55
C THR A 215 32.71 48.14 44.52
N ASP A 216 31.49 48.68 44.72
CA ASP A 216 30.44 48.77 45.77
C ASP A 216 29.20 49.53 45.14
N VAL A 217 28.05 49.52 45.82
CA VAL A 217 26.85 50.42 45.79
C VAL A 217 25.78 50.35 44.65
N GLY A 218 24.50 50.20 45.06
CA GLY A 218 23.41 51.11 44.60
C GLY A 218 22.10 50.56 44.01
N ASP A 219 21.08 50.39 44.86
CA ASP A 219 19.62 50.68 44.74
C ASP A 219 18.69 50.28 43.54
N VAL A 220 17.69 49.45 43.89
CA VAL A 220 16.21 49.64 43.90
C VAL A 220 15.36 49.90 42.61
N ALA A 221 14.37 48.99 42.50
CA ALA A 221 12.98 49.08 41.98
C ALA A 221 12.68 49.10 40.47
N GLU A 222 11.81 48.16 40.04
CA GLU A 222 10.52 48.51 39.43
C GLU A 222 9.49 47.36 39.51
N GLN A 223 8.23 47.70 39.82
CA GLN A 223 7.07 46.80 39.94
C GLN A 223 6.15 46.87 38.70
N LYS A 224 5.43 45.75 38.53
CA LYS A 224 4.31 45.45 37.62
C LYS A 224 3.20 46.52 37.52
N SER A 225 2.42 46.48 36.43
CA SER A 225 0.97 46.17 36.51
C SER A 225 0.30 45.90 35.16
N GLU A 226 -0.70 45.03 35.21
CA GLU A 226 -1.58 44.52 34.14
C GLU A 226 -2.71 45.51 33.79
N SER A 227 -3.37 45.31 32.63
CA SER A 227 -4.82 45.54 32.55
C SER A 227 -5.53 44.66 31.50
N ARG A 228 -6.78 44.32 31.86
CA ARG A 228 -7.67 43.28 31.31
C ARG A 228 -8.42 43.73 30.05
N ARG A 229 -8.79 42.74 29.22
CA ARG A 229 -9.75 42.89 28.10
C ARG A 229 -11.19 42.64 28.54
N THR A 230 -12.11 43.47 28.07
CA THR A 230 -13.57 43.30 28.10
C THR A 230 -14.10 42.86 26.72
N ARG A 231 -15.19 42.09 26.74
CA ARG A 231 -16.04 41.70 25.60
C ARG A 231 -16.98 42.86 25.20
N LEU A 232 -17.37 42.91 23.92
CA LEU A 232 -18.75 43.19 23.49
C LEU A 232 -18.95 42.89 21.99
N ASP A 233 -20.20 42.52 21.68
CA ASP A 233 -20.77 42.01 20.44
C ASP A 233 -20.95 43.08 19.33
N HIS A 234 -21.03 42.67 18.04
CA HIS A 234 -22.16 42.96 17.12
C HIS A 234 -21.92 42.54 15.66
N ILE A 235 -22.87 41.72 15.15
CA ILE A 235 -23.70 41.82 13.93
C ILE A 235 -23.10 42.32 12.59
N GLY A 236 -23.15 41.42 11.59
CA GLY A 236 -23.81 41.62 10.28
C GLY A 236 -23.07 42.36 9.15
N GLY A 237 -23.15 41.83 7.92
CA GLY A 237 -22.90 42.64 6.71
C GLY A 237 -22.43 41.88 5.48
N LEU A 238 -23.25 41.93 4.42
CA LEU A 238 -23.07 41.40 3.07
C LEU A 238 -21.88 42.02 2.29
N ASN A 239 -21.34 41.25 1.33
CA ASN A 239 -20.89 41.64 -0.03
C ASN A 239 -19.91 40.56 -0.54
N GLY A 240 -19.83 40.14 -1.79
CA GLY A 240 -20.44 40.58 -3.04
C GLY A 240 -19.80 39.74 -4.16
N HIS A 241 -20.54 39.59 -5.26
CA HIS A 241 -20.16 38.92 -6.50
C HIS A 241 -18.76 39.25 -7.04
N LYS A 242 -18.14 38.26 -7.70
CA LYS A 242 -17.56 38.45 -9.04
C LYS A 242 -17.60 37.13 -9.82
N GLY A 243 -18.47 37.11 -10.83
CA GLY A 243 -18.50 36.05 -11.83
C GLY A 243 -17.37 36.19 -12.85
N ARG A 244 -17.08 35.08 -13.53
CA ARG A 244 -16.55 35.10 -14.90
C ARG A 244 -17.18 33.94 -15.67
N LYS A 245 -17.91 34.31 -16.74
CA LYS A 245 -18.66 33.44 -17.65
C LYS A 245 -17.99 33.51 -19.03
N ARG A 246 -18.28 32.47 -19.83
CA ARG A 246 -18.08 32.28 -21.29
C ARG A 246 -16.83 31.48 -21.65
N LYS A 247 -16.88 30.51 -22.57
CA LYS A 247 -17.73 30.43 -23.78
C LYS A 247 -17.96 28.97 -24.21
N LEU A 248 -19.22 28.61 -24.43
CA LEU A 248 -19.68 27.47 -25.25
C LEU A 248 -19.82 27.98 -26.69
N LEU A 249 -19.48 27.13 -27.66
CA LEU A 249 -19.96 27.18 -29.04
C LEU A 249 -20.20 25.73 -29.47
N GLU A 250 -21.37 25.51 -30.07
CA GLU A 250 -21.88 24.27 -30.65
C GLU A 250 -22.34 24.60 -32.09
N GLU A 251 -22.74 23.57 -32.85
CA GLU A 251 -23.21 23.50 -34.25
C GLU A 251 -22.13 23.20 -35.31
N GLU A 252 -22.30 22.32 -36.30
CA GLU A 252 -23.21 21.19 -36.58
C GLU A 252 -22.62 20.46 -37.82
N ALA A 253 -23.22 19.34 -38.24
CA ALA A 253 -22.66 18.32 -39.12
C ALA A 253 -22.60 18.63 -40.64
N THR A 254 -21.79 17.85 -41.38
CA THR A 254 -22.14 17.28 -42.71
C THR A 254 -21.16 16.17 -43.12
N SER A 255 -21.71 15.15 -43.78
CA SER A 255 -21.09 13.91 -44.27
C SER A 255 -20.36 14.05 -45.61
N THR A 256 -19.30 13.25 -45.86
CA THR A 256 -19.05 12.54 -47.14
C THR A 256 -18.01 11.42 -46.98
N ASP A 257 -18.46 10.18 -47.20
CA ASP A 257 -17.90 9.07 -48.02
C ASP A 257 -16.37 8.84 -48.22
N GLY A 258 -15.90 7.67 -47.73
CA GLY A 258 -14.96 6.71 -48.36
C GLY A 258 -13.45 7.01 -48.56
N PRO A 259 -12.56 6.00 -48.78
CA PRO A 259 -12.73 4.55 -48.69
C PRO A 259 -11.74 3.81 -47.74
N ARG A 260 -12.12 2.57 -47.42
CA ARG A 260 -11.32 1.52 -46.78
C ARG A 260 -10.04 1.19 -47.57
N ARG A 261 -8.93 0.94 -46.86
CA ARG A 261 -7.83 0.10 -47.36
C ARG A 261 -7.56 -1.07 -46.41
N LYS A 262 -7.73 -2.28 -46.98
CA LYS A 262 -7.12 -3.54 -46.54
C LYS A 262 -5.75 -3.67 -47.21
N SER A 263 -4.78 -4.21 -46.48
CA SER A 263 -3.65 -5.09 -46.92
C SER A 263 -2.54 -4.97 -45.86
N ALA A 264 -1.61 -5.89 -45.65
CA ALA A 264 -1.45 -7.32 -45.85
C ALA A 264 -0.18 -7.70 -45.06
N ARG A 265 -0.01 -9.00 -44.84
CA ARG A 265 1.04 -9.73 -44.13
C ARG A 265 2.45 -9.60 -44.75
N ALA A 266 3.44 -10.08 -43.98
CA ALA A 266 4.81 -10.55 -44.30
C ALA A 266 5.93 -9.59 -43.86
N LYS A 267 7.05 -10.00 -43.23
CA LYS A 267 7.66 -11.30 -42.94
C LYS A 267 8.08 -11.38 -41.47
#